data_AF-A0A8J3E9F1-F1
#
_entry.id   AF-A0A8J3E9F1-F1
#
_cell.length_a   1.000
_cell.length_b   1.000
_cell.length_c   1.000
_cell.angle_alpha   90.00
_cell.angle_beta   90.00
_cell.angle_gamma   90.00
#
_symmetry.space_group_name_H-M   'P 1'
#
loop_
_entity.id
_entity.type
_entity.pdbx_description
1 polymer ?
#
loop_
_entity_poly.entity_id
_entity_poly.type
_entity_poly.pdbx_seq_one_letter_code
_entity_poly.pdbx_strand_id
1 'polypeptide(L)'
;MYFVTICTQDKACLFGHVINGEMVLNEMGNIVQDEWLRIEAIWSNVKCGAFVVMPNHFHGVVAITKTVGVIHELPPQMTVKQRRNMLLPKIIGRFKI
;
A
#
# COMPACT_ATOMS: atom_id res chain seq x y z
N MET A 1 -0.97 1.20 13.13
CA MET A 1 0.13 1.10 12.15
C MET A 1 0.00 -0.24 11.47
N TYR A 2 0.21 -0.30 10.16
CA TYR A 2 0.02 -1.49 9.35
C TYR A 2 1.27 -1.72 8.49
N PHE A 3 1.70 -2.97 8.39
CA PHE A 3 2.63 -3.42 7.35
C PHE A 3 1.81 -4.00 6.21
N VAL A 4 2.05 -3.50 5.00
CA VAL A 4 1.30 -3.86 3.80
C VAL A 4 2.24 -4.50 2.80
N THR A 5 1.79 -5.60 2.20
CA THR A 5 2.41 -6.20 1.03
C THR A 5 1.42 -6.19 -0.12
N ILE A 6 1.83 -5.70 -1.29
CA ILE A 6 1.04 -5.73 -2.52
C ILE A 6 1.85 -6.51 -3.56
N CYS A 7 1.31 -7.65 -3.99
CA CYS A 7 1.94 -8.49 -5.00
C CYS A 7 1.35 -8.21 -6.38
N THR A 8 2.17 -8.30 -7.42
CA THR A 8 1.67 -8.40 -8.79
C THR A 8 0.86 -9.68 -9.00
N GLN A 9 -0.01 -9.66 -10.01
CA GLN A 9 -0.71 -10.86 -10.45
C GLN A 9 0.31 -11.95 -10.81
N ASP A 10 0.06 -13.16 -10.31
CA ASP A 10 0.93 -14.33 -10.51
C ASP A 10 2.39 -14.14 -10.11
N LYS A 11 2.68 -13.11 -9.28
CA LYS A 11 4.04 -12.70 -8.89
C LYS A 11 4.95 -12.39 -10.08
N ALA A 12 4.39 -11.90 -11.19
CA ALA A 12 5.15 -11.46 -12.35
C ALA A 12 6.11 -10.29 -11.98
N CYS A 13 7.35 -10.35 -12.48
CA CYS A 13 8.38 -9.33 -12.23
C CYS A 13 8.16 -8.08 -13.09
N LEU A 14 7.12 -7.31 -12.78
CA LEU A 14 6.70 -6.16 -13.58
C LEU A 14 7.42 -4.85 -13.23
N PHE A 15 8.02 -4.75 -12.05
CA PHE A 15 8.54 -3.48 -11.50
C PHE A 15 10.03 -3.24 -11.78
N GLY A 16 10.71 -4.18 -12.42
CA GLY A 16 12.13 -4.09 -12.75
C GLY A 16 12.87 -5.38 -12.43
N HIS A 17 14.17 -5.28 -12.17
CA HIS A 17 15.05 -6.41 -11.88
C HIS A 17 16.10 -6.04 -10.83
N VAL A 18 16.74 -7.04 -10.23
CA VAL A 18 17.81 -6.84 -9.25
C VAL A 18 19.16 -7.07 -9.94
N ILE A 19 20.06 -6.08 -9.88
CA ILE A 19 21.45 -6.20 -10.34
C ILE A 19 22.35 -6.01 -9.12
N ASN A 20 23.25 -6.97 -8.86
CA ASN A 20 24.20 -6.90 -7.74
C ASN A 20 23.55 -6.66 -6.36
N GLY A 21 22.33 -7.14 -6.15
CA GLY A 21 21.59 -6.95 -4.90
C GLY A 21 20.82 -5.63 -4.82
N GLU A 22 20.91 -4.76 -5.82
CA GLU A 22 20.19 -3.49 -5.88
C GLU A 22 19.00 -3.57 -6.83
N MET A 23 17.89 -2.96 -6.43
CA MET A 23 16.69 -2.88 -7.26
C MET A 23 16.87 -1.82 -8.35
N VAL A 24 16.76 -2.23 -9.62
CA VAL A 24 16.71 -1.33 -10.78
C VAL A 24 15.26 -1.25 -11.26
N LEU A 25 14.60 -0.14 -10.93
CA LEU A 25 13.21 0.10 -11.32
C LEU A 25 13.08 0.35 -12.81
N ASN A 26 12.06 -0.26 -13.42
CA ASN A 26 11.57 0.13 -14.74
C ASN A 26 10.47 1.20 -14.60
N GLU A 27 9.81 1.56 -15.71
CA GLU A 27 8.71 2.54 -15.69
C GLU A 27 7.60 2.17 -14.70
N MET A 28 7.15 0.91 -14.68
CA MET A 28 6.09 0.46 -13.77
C MET A 28 6.53 0.49 -12.31
N GLY A 29 7.79 0.14 -12.01
CA GLY A 29 8.35 0.25 -10.67
C GLY A 29 8.41 1.69 -10.17
N ASN A 30 8.78 2.64 -11.05
CA ASN A 30 8.75 4.07 -10.74
C ASN A 30 7.33 4.57 -10.47
N ILE A 31 6.33 4.10 -11.24
CA ILE A 31 4.91 4.44 -10.99
C ILE A 31 4.49 3.99 -9.58
N VAL A 32 4.85 2.77 -9.16
CA VAL A 32 4.54 2.27 -7.80
C VAL A 32 5.19 3.13 -6.72
N GLN A 33 6.46 3.50 -6.91
CA GLN A 33 7.19 4.36 -5.98
C GLN A 33 6.54 5.75 -5.87
N ASP A 34 6.27 6.40 -7.00
CA ASP A 34 5.63 7.71 -7.05
C ASP A 34 4.25 7.67 -6.40
N GLU A 35 3.50 6.59 -6.63
CA GLU A 35 2.19 6.42 -6.06
C GLU A 35 2.23 6.31 -4.54
N TRP A 36 3.21 5.59 -3.98
CA TRP A 36 3.44 5.55 -2.54
C TRP A 36 3.75 6.94 -1.96
N LEU A 37 4.63 7.69 -2.62
CA LEU A 37 5.02 9.04 -2.20
C LEU A 37 3.85 10.04 -2.24
N ARG A 38 2.87 9.84 -3.14
CA ARG A 38 1.67 10.69 -3.23
C ARG A 38 0.66 10.46 -2.11
N ILE A 39 0.66 9.30 -1.44
CA ILE A 39 -0.36 8.94 -0.44
C ILE A 39 -0.49 10.01 0.66
N GLU A 40 0.64 10.48 1.23
CA GLU A 40 0.60 11.48 2.30
C GLU A 40 0.01 12.82 1.84
N ALA A 41 0.22 13.20 0.58
CA ALA A 41 -0.34 14.44 0.03
C ALA A 41 -1.86 14.36 -0.16
N ILE A 42 -2.41 13.15 -0.35
CA ILE A 42 -3.83 12.93 -0.58
C ILE A 42 -4.62 12.86 0.74
N TRP A 43 -4.02 12.27 1.78
CA TRP A 43 -4.70 12.04 3.06
C TRP A 43 -3.90 12.60 4.24
N SER A 44 -4.38 13.72 4.79
CA SER A 44 -3.78 14.39 5.95
C SER A 44 -3.75 13.54 7.23
N ASN A 45 -4.55 12.46 7.28
CA ASN A 45 -4.60 11.51 8.39
C ASN A 45 -3.83 10.21 8.13
N VAL A 46 -2.91 10.21 7.15
CA VAL A 46 -2.05 9.09 6.81
C VAL A 46 -0.58 9.52 6.93
N LYS A 47 0.25 8.61 7.44
CA LYS A 47 1.71 8.71 7.43
C LYS A 47 2.30 7.47 6.80
N CYS A 48 3.17 7.65 5.82
CA CYS A 48 3.91 6.64 5.10
C CYS A 48 5.31 6.53 5.72
N GLY A 49 5.65 5.34 6.19
CA GLY A 49 6.98 5.01 6.70
C GLY A 49 7.87 4.39 5.63
N ALA A 50 8.78 3.53 6.08
CA ALA A 50 9.67 2.77 5.22
C ALA A 50 8.88 1.94 4.19
N PHE A 51 9.44 1.85 2.99
CA PHE A 51 8.90 1.06 1.89
C PHE A 51 10.03 0.48 1.03
N VAL A 52 9.70 -0.55 0.25
CA VAL A 52 10.58 -1.09 -0.78
C VAL A 52 9.75 -1.61 -1.95
N VAL A 53 10.18 -1.30 -3.17
CA VAL A 53 9.68 -1.91 -4.39
C VAL A 53 10.64 -3.05 -4.76
N MET A 54 10.11 -4.24 -4.95
CA MET A 54 10.83 -5.42 -5.43
C MET A 54 10.27 -5.81 -6.80
N PRO A 55 10.92 -6.68 -7.59
CA PRO A 55 10.51 -6.93 -8.98
C PRO A 55 9.02 -7.29 -9.15
N ASN A 56 8.42 -8.01 -8.21
CA ASN A 56 7.04 -8.49 -8.28
C ASN A 56 6.15 -8.10 -7.09
N HIS A 57 6.63 -7.26 -6.18
CA HIS A 57 5.83 -6.83 -5.04
C HIS A 57 6.33 -5.52 -4.44
N PHE A 58 5.47 -4.90 -3.65
CA PHE A 58 5.74 -3.71 -2.89
C PHE A 58 5.49 -4.00 -1.40
N HIS A 59 6.38 -3.52 -0.54
CA HIS A 59 6.18 -3.48 0.90
C HIS A 59 6.14 -2.04 1.39
N GLY A 60 5.22 -1.72 2.30
CA GLY A 60 5.11 -0.39 2.87
C GLY A 60 4.55 -0.39 4.29
N VAL A 61 5.01 0.56 5.08
CA VAL A 61 4.52 0.82 6.44
C VAL A 61 3.59 2.02 6.41
N VAL A 62 2.35 1.86 6.86
CA VAL A 62 1.36 2.94 6.90
C VAL A 62 0.77 3.13 8.29
N ALA A 63 0.76 4.37 8.76
CA ALA A 63 0.11 4.78 10.00
C ALA A 63 -1.11 5.64 9.69
N ILE A 64 -2.25 5.30 10.30
CA ILE A 64 -3.48 6.08 10.22
C ILE A 64 -3.56 6.85 11.54
N THR A 65 -3.47 8.18 11.47
CA THR A 65 -3.24 9.06 12.63
C THR A 65 -4.53 9.54 13.30
N LYS A 66 -5.68 9.40 12.63
CA LYS A 66 -6.99 9.74 13.20
C LYS A 66 -7.57 8.52 13.92
N THR A 67 -8.01 8.72 15.15
CA THR A 67 -8.74 7.73 15.95
C THR A 67 -10.02 7.31 15.22
N VAL A 68 -9.93 6.31 14.35
CA VAL A 68 -11.06 5.40 14.16
C VAL A 68 -11.17 4.66 15.48
N GLY A 69 -12.30 4.77 16.18
CA GLY A 69 -12.54 4.00 17.39
C GLY A 69 -12.09 2.57 17.12
N VAL A 70 -11.08 2.11 17.87
CA VAL A 70 -10.56 0.76 17.71
C VAL A 70 -11.75 -0.15 17.98
N ILE A 71 -12.26 -0.81 16.95
CA ILE A 71 -13.23 -1.87 17.14
C ILE A 71 -12.38 -3.04 17.67
N HIS A 72 -12.23 -3.09 18.99
CA HIS A 72 -11.83 -4.32 19.67
C HIS A 72 -12.85 -5.38 19.25
N GLU A 73 -12.34 -6.49 18.76
CA GLU A 73 -13.07 -7.56 18.08
C GLU A 73 -14.37 -7.99 18.78
N LEU A 74 -15.47 -7.40 18.32
CA LEU A 74 -16.80 -8.00 18.26
C LEU A 74 -17.12 -8.24 16.76
N PRO A 75 -18.00 -9.20 16.42
CA PRO A 75 -18.26 -9.57 15.02
C PRO A 75 -18.56 -8.30 14.20
N PRO A 76 -17.91 -8.10 13.04
CA PRO A 76 -18.00 -6.83 12.34
C PRO A 76 -19.44 -6.59 11.89
N GLN A 77 -20.12 -5.65 12.54
CA GLN A 77 -21.46 -5.17 12.15
C GLN A 77 -21.44 -4.38 10.83
N MET A 78 -20.27 -4.19 10.22
CA MET A 78 -20.08 -3.39 9.01
C MET A 78 -20.28 -4.20 7.73
N THR A 79 -21.16 -3.67 6.87
CA THR A 79 -21.35 -4.18 5.51
C THR A 79 -20.05 -4.11 4.68
N VAL A 80 -19.95 -4.93 3.63
CA VAL A 80 -18.81 -4.90 2.69
C VAL A 80 -18.61 -3.51 2.09
N LYS A 81 -19.71 -2.79 1.80
CA LYS A 81 -19.68 -1.42 1.27
C LYS A 81 -19.05 -0.45 2.27
N GLN A 82 -19.39 -0.54 3.55
CA GLN A 82 -18.78 0.27 4.61
C GLN A 82 -17.28 -0.05 4.77
N ARG A 83 -16.89 -1.33 4.70
CA ARG A 83 -15.49 -1.74 4.76
C ARG A 83 -14.65 -1.18 3.62
N ARG A 84 -15.15 -1.23 2.38
CA ARG A 84 -14.48 -0.64 1.21
C ARG A 84 -14.28 0.88 1.29
N ASN A 85 -15.09 1.55 2.09
CA ASN A 85 -14.99 3.00 2.30
C ASN A 85 -13.96 3.40 3.37
N MET A 86 -13.40 2.43 4.11
CA MET A 86 -12.33 2.68 5.07
C MET A 86 -11.04 3.13 4.38
N LEU A 87 -10.19 3.82 5.14
CA LEU A 87 -9.00 4.46 4.61
C LEU A 87 -7.97 3.46 4.06
N LEU A 88 -7.71 2.36 4.78
CA LEU A 88 -6.74 1.35 4.34
C LEU A 88 -7.14 0.72 2.99
N PRO A 89 -8.36 0.20 2.78
CA PRO A 89 -8.78 -0.26 1.46
C PRO A 89 -8.69 0.77 0.33
N LYS A 90 -8.93 2.06 0.63
CA LYS A 90 -8.77 3.15 -0.35
C LYS A 90 -7.31 3.36 -0.73
N ILE A 91 -6.39 3.31 0.24
CA ILE A 91 -4.95 3.39 -0.02
C ILE A 91 -4.51 2.21 -0.89
N ILE A 92 -4.87 0.98 -0.50
CA ILE A 92 -4.52 -0.22 -1.29
C ILE A 92 -5.12 -0.18 -2.69
N GLY A 93 -6.32 0.36 -2.84
CA GLY A 93 -7.00 0.50 -4.13
C GLY A 93 -6.22 1.33 -5.15
N ARG A 94 -5.33 2.24 -4.74
CA ARG A 94 -4.52 3.05 -5.66
C ARG A 94 -3.42 2.26 -6.38
N PHE A 95 -3.08 1.08 -5.87
CA PHE A 95 -2.13 0.16 -6.51
C PHE A 95 -2.82 -0.88 -7.39
N LYS A 96 -4.16 -0.84 -7.48
CA LYS A 96 -4.94 -1.67 -8.39
C LYS A 96 -5.16 -0.87 -9.68
N ILE A 97 -4.18 -0.96 -10.58
CA ILE A 97 -4.27 -0.46 -11.95
C ILE A 97 -4.63 -1.65 -12.85
#